data_AF-M2MZW6-F1
#
_entry.id   AF-M2MZW6-F1
#
_cell.length_a   1.000
_cell.length_b   1.000
_cell.length_c   1.000
_cell.angle_alpha   90.00
_cell.angle_beta   90.00
_cell.angle_gamma   90.00
#
_symmetry.space_group_name_H-M   'P 1'
#
loop_
_entity.id
_entity.type
_entity.pdbx_description
1 polymer ?
#
loop_
_entity_poly.entity_id
_entity_poly.type
_entity_poly.pdbx_seq_one_letter_code
_entity_poly.pdbx_strand_id
1 'polypeptide(L)'
;MHEKSKNFQCLYPVYFDSARSREEGRRVRKDDAVSNPLAREIADACSHVGQTLGVPLQIVFEPHKGHPKDWANPGRVRVEVKRDGRSLNSKIANKHHLYKLVAGYLKDHPTTEDSARRFRLQGMPPNMNQVTPPAIPRGFKMGTILPLHSPALSGGGVNENFMKDMMSEMGGQLPPGMEAMANMMGGGGGGGGGAGGAGQQQKKVKVIRKK
;
A
#
# COMPACT_ATOMS: atom_id res chain seq x y z
N MET A 1 8.11 -21.28 -10.07
CA MET A 1 9.16 -20.23 -9.92
C MET A 1 9.53 -19.92 -8.46
N HIS A 2 8.58 -19.89 -7.52
CA HIS A 2 8.84 -19.48 -6.13
C HIS A 2 9.98 -20.25 -5.44
N GLU A 3 10.03 -21.58 -5.62
CA GLU A 3 11.05 -22.49 -5.07
C GLU A 3 12.49 -22.06 -5.38
N LYS A 4 12.80 -21.81 -6.67
CA LYS A 4 14.15 -21.47 -7.14
C LYS A 4 14.64 -20.13 -6.60
N SER A 5 13.72 -19.21 -6.31
CA SER A 5 14.04 -17.85 -5.87
C SER A 5 14.15 -17.71 -4.34
N LYS A 6 13.88 -18.75 -3.55
CA LYS A 6 13.88 -18.69 -2.06
C LYS A 6 15.17 -18.15 -1.47
N ASN A 7 16.31 -18.43 -2.12
CA ASN A 7 17.65 -18.01 -1.68
C ASN A 7 18.09 -16.65 -2.25
N PHE A 8 17.29 -16.05 -3.14
CA PHE A 8 17.61 -14.77 -3.75
C PHE A 8 17.54 -13.64 -2.72
N GLN A 9 18.34 -12.61 -2.94
CA GLN A 9 18.40 -11.46 -2.07
C GLN A 9 17.12 -10.62 -2.23
N CYS A 10 16.45 -10.34 -1.10
CA CYS A 10 15.23 -9.53 -1.08
C CYS A 10 15.54 -8.03 -1.03
N LEU A 11 14.89 -7.24 -1.86
CA LEU A 11 14.83 -5.78 -1.86
C LEU A 11 13.38 -5.38 -1.59
N TYR A 12 13.19 -4.41 -0.71
CA TYR A 12 11.88 -3.85 -0.36
C TYR A 12 11.92 -2.32 -0.54
N PRO A 13 10.79 -1.68 -0.85
CA PRO A 13 10.66 -0.22 -0.92
C PRO A 13 11.32 0.54 0.22
N VAL A 14 10.99 0.16 1.47
CA VAL A 14 11.50 0.78 2.69
C VAL A 14 13.03 0.87 2.79
N TYR A 15 13.78 0.06 2.01
CA TYR A 15 15.24 0.10 2.00
C TYR A 15 15.80 1.39 1.38
N PHE A 16 15.02 2.02 0.51
CA PHE A 16 15.39 3.21 -0.27
C PHE A 16 14.61 4.46 0.17
N ASP A 17 13.73 4.35 1.17
CA ASP A 17 12.83 5.43 1.57
C ASP A 17 13.54 6.51 2.40
N SER A 18 13.49 7.76 1.92
CA SER A 18 14.11 8.92 2.56
C SER A 18 13.40 9.34 3.86
N ALA A 19 12.12 9.02 4.00
CA ALA A 19 11.33 9.32 5.19
C ALA A 19 11.62 8.37 6.36
N ARG A 20 12.41 7.31 6.13
CA ARG A 20 12.75 6.28 7.11
C ARG A 20 14.18 6.43 7.62
N SER A 21 14.35 6.19 8.91
CA SER A 21 15.67 5.96 9.50
C SER A 21 16.20 4.56 9.16
N ARG A 22 17.46 4.28 9.55
CA ARG A 22 18.05 2.94 9.37
C ARG A 22 17.37 1.90 10.24
N GLU A 23 16.98 2.31 11.45
CA GLU A 23 16.23 1.53 12.43
C GLU A 23 14.82 1.22 11.92
N GLU A 24 14.22 2.14 11.16
CA GLU A 24 12.90 1.99 10.54
C GLU A 24 12.91 1.14 9.27
N GLY A 25 14.09 0.85 8.70
CA GLY A 25 14.22 -0.10 7.59
C GLY A 25 15.12 0.35 6.44
N ARG A 26 15.46 1.64 6.38
CA ARG A 26 16.34 2.18 5.33
C ARG A 26 17.69 1.48 5.35
N ARG A 27 18.19 1.09 4.17
CA ARG A 27 19.48 0.40 4.01
C ARG A 27 20.54 1.26 3.33
N VAL A 28 20.13 2.26 2.55
CA VAL A 28 21.02 3.21 1.88
C VAL A 28 21.35 4.41 2.79
N ARG A 29 22.30 5.25 2.34
CA ARG A 29 22.59 6.54 2.99
C ARG A 29 21.40 7.49 2.80
N LYS A 30 21.28 8.49 3.67
CA LYS A 30 20.18 9.47 3.57
C LYS A 30 20.19 10.19 2.21
N ASP A 31 21.38 10.58 1.76
CA ASP A 31 21.56 11.27 0.48
C ASP A 31 21.27 10.38 -0.71
N ASP A 32 21.30 9.05 -0.52
CA ASP A 32 20.99 8.04 -1.53
C ASP A 32 19.53 7.59 -1.53
N ALA A 33 18.75 8.00 -0.53
CA ALA A 33 17.37 7.62 -0.39
C ALA A 33 16.46 8.53 -1.24
N VAL A 34 15.31 8.00 -1.63
CA VAL A 34 14.32 8.67 -2.47
C VAL A 34 12.97 8.73 -1.74
N SER A 35 12.12 9.68 -2.13
CA SER A 35 10.76 9.77 -1.63
C SER A 35 9.85 8.73 -2.29
N ASN A 36 8.99 8.08 -1.50
CA ASN A 36 7.94 7.18 -1.97
C ASN A 36 8.41 6.04 -2.90
N PRO A 37 9.52 5.33 -2.64
CA PRO A 37 9.98 4.27 -3.54
C PRO A 37 8.89 3.20 -3.73
N LEU A 38 8.73 2.68 -4.95
CA LEU A 38 7.80 1.59 -5.25
C LEU A 38 8.53 0.31 -5.67
N ALA A 39 8.00 -0.85 -5.31
CA ALA A 39 8.63 -2.12 -5.63
C ALA A 39 8.72 -2.40 -7.14
N ARG A 40 7.76 -1.88 -7.92
CA ARG A 40 7.79 -1.95 -9.39
C ARG A 40 8.98 -1.21 -9.97
N GLU A 41 9.27 -0.01 -9.48
CA GLU A 41 10.42 0.80 -9.92
C GLU A 41 11.74 0.16 -9.50
N ILE A 42 11.79 -0.49 -8.33
CA ILE A 42 12.97 -1.27 -7.92
C ILE A 42 13.23 -2.44 -8.88
N ALA A 43 12.20 -3.12 -9.36
CA ALA A 43 12.35 -4.20 -10.34
C ALA A 43 12.84 -3.67 -11.70
N ASP A 44 12.36 -2.50 -12.11
CA ASP A 44 12.83 -1.81 -13.32
C ASP A 44 14.29 -1.39 -13.16
N ALA A 45 14.66 -0.84 -12.00
CA ALA A 45 16.03 -0.46 -11.65
C ALA A 45 16.98 -1.66 -11.71
N CYS A 46 16.58 -2.81 -11.15
CA CYS A 46 17.39 -4.03 -11.22
C CYS A 46 17.57 -4.51 -12.66
N SER A 47 16.52 -4.42 -13.49
CA SER A 47 16.59 -4.79 -14.91
C SER A 47 17.54 -3.86 -15.66
N HIS A 48 17.41 -2.55 -15.45
CA HIS A 48 18.30 -1.53 -16.02
C HIS A 48 19.76 -1.76 -15.61
N VAL A 49 20.04 -1.94 -14.31
CA VAL A 49 21.39 -2.21 -13.81
C VAL A 49 21.99 -3.46 -14.46
N GLY A 50 21.21 -4.53 -14.59
CA GLY A 50 21.64 -5.75 -15.27
C GLY A 50 22.00 -5.49 -16.73
N GLN A 51 21.15 -4.77 -17.47
CA GLN A 51 21.38 -4.42 -18.88
C GLN A 51 22.63 -3.52 -19.04
N THR A 52 22.70 -2.42 -18.30
CA THR A 52 23.80 -1.44 -18.36
C THR A 52 25.15 -2.07 -18.03
N LEU A 53 25.19 -3.03 -17.10
CA LEU A 53 26.43 -3.72 -16.72
C LEU A 53 26.70 -4.97 -17.54
N GLY A 54 25.79 -5.41 -18.42
CA GLY A 54 25.88 -6.69 -19.13
C GLY A 54 25.88 -7.89 -18.18
N VAL A 55 25.08 -7.84 -17.12
CA VAL A 55 24.93 -8.89 -16.10
C VAL A 55 23.49 -9.43 -16.14
N PRO A 56 23.27 -10.72 -16.48
CA PRO A 56 21.93 -11.29 -16.52
C PRO A 56 21.40 -11.55 -15.11
N LEU A 57 20.82 -10.52 -14.49
CA LEU A 57 20.20 -10.62 -13.17
C LEU A 57 18.89 -11.40 -13.25
N GLN A 58 18.77 -12.45 -12.45
CA GLN A 58 17.50 -13.14 -12.23
C GLN A 58 16.65 -12.33 -11.24
N ILE A 59 15.52 -11.81 -11.72
CA ILE A 59 14.65 -10.91 -10.96
C ILE A 59 13.27 -11.56 -10.82
N VAL A 60 12.76 -11.62 -9.59
CA VAL A 60 11.40 -12.09 -9.29
C VAL A 60 10.66 -10.97 -8.55
N PHE A 61 9.55 -10.52 -9.13
CA PHE A 61 8.70 -9.49 -8.55
C PHE A 61 7.52 -10.13 -7.82
N GLU A 62 7.36 -9.79 -6.54
CA GLU A 62 6.30 -10.30 -5.67
C GLU A 62 5.49 -9.12 -5.11
N PRO A 63 4.43 -8.68 -5.83
CA PRO A 63 3.71 -7.45 -5.49
C PRO A 63 3.02 -7.50 -4.13
N HIS A 64 2.50 -8.66 -3.71
CA HIS A 64 1.73 -8.78 -2.47
C HIS A 64 2.57 -8.87 -1.18
N LYS A 65 3.91 -8.89 -1.28
CA LYS A 65 4.77 -9.12 -0.11
C LYS A 65 5.24 -7.79 0.47
N GLY A 66 4.71 -7.41 1.63
CA GLY A 66 5.15 -6.23 2.39
C GLY A 66 6.36 -6.50 3.29
N HIS A 67 7.07 -5.43 3.66
CA HIS A 67 8.07 -5.49 4.72
C HIS A 67 7.38 -5.28 6.08
N PRO A 68 7.74 -5.98 7.17
CA PRO A 68 7.07 -5.85 8.47
C PRO A 68 7.12 -4.43 9.07
N LYS A 69 8.12 -3.63 8.68
CA LYS A 69 8.25 -2.21 9.10
C LYS A 69 7.53 -1.21 8.18
N ASP A 70 6.90 -1.69 7.11
CA ASP A 70 6.20 -0.86 6.13
C ASP A 70 5.03 -1.64 5.52
N TRP A 71 3.95 -1.72 6.28
CA TRP A 71 2.76 -2.49 5.92
C TRP A 71 1.96 -1.84 4.78
N ALA A 72 2.10 -0.52 4.60
CA ALA A 72 1.32 0.27 3.65
C ALA A 72 1.90 0.25 2.24
N ASN A 73 3.20 -0.04 2.06
CA ASN A 73 3.85 -0.07 0.75
C ASN A 73 4.25 -1.50 0.36
N PRO A 74 3.30 -2.34 -0.11
CA PRO A 74 3.58 -3.71 -0.46
C PRO A 74 4.46 -3.84 -1.70
N GLY A 75 5.23 -4.92 -1.73
CA GLY A 75 6.03 -5.34 -2.87
C GLY A 75 7.43 -5.75 -2.46
N ARG A 76 7.89 -6.86 -3.03
CA ARG A 76 9.24 -7.39 -2.83
C ARG A 76 9.87 -7.75 -4.17
N VAL A 77 11.13 -7.38 -4.33
CA VAL A 77 11.94 -7.79 -5.47
C VAL A 77 12.99 -8.77 -4.95
N ARG A 78 13.05 -9.96 -5.54
CA ARG A 78 14.10 -10.95 -5.30
C ARG A 78 15.08 -10.90 -6.44
N VAL A 79 16.38 -10.76 -6.14
CA VAL A 79 17.45 -10.71 -7.13
C VAL A 79 18.54 -11.70 -6.78
N GLU A 80 18.99 -12.49 -7.73
CA GLU A 80 20.14 -13.36 -7.55
C GLU A 80 21.44 -12.58 -7.76
N VAL A 81 22.07 -12.15 -6.67
CA VAL A 81 23.39 -11.49 -6.68
C VAL A 81 24.49 -12.46 -6.25
N LYS A 82 24.14 -13.39 -5.36
CA LYS A 82 25.05 -14.41 -4.86
C LYS A 82 24.43 -15.80 -4.97
N ARG A 83 25.28 -16.79 -5.26
CA ARG A 83 24.98 -18.22 -5.23
C ARG A 83 26.08 -18.91 -4.44
N ASP A 84 25.69 -19.79 -3.50
CA ASP A 84 26.61 -20.55 -2.65
C ASP A 84 27.69 -19.67 -1.96
N GLY A 85 27.26 -18.51 -1.46
CA GLY A 85 28.11 -17.53 -0.76
C GLY A 85 28.99 -16.65 -1.66
N ARG A 86 29.11 -16.98 -2.95
CA ARG A 86 29.97 -16.26 -3.91
C ARG A 86 29.15 -15.26 -4.74
N SER A 87 29.79 -14.15 -5.12
CA SER A 87 29.19 -13.22 -6.08
C SER A 87 29.06 -13.88 -7.43
N LEU A 88 27.92 -13.72 -8.10
CA LEU A 88 27.73 -14.21 -9.47
C LEU A 88 28.48 -13.38 -10.50
N ASN A 89 28.74 -12.11 -10.20
CA ASN A 89 29.46 -11.21 -11.11
C ASN A 89 30.31 -10.20 -10.32
N SER A 90 31.50 -9.89 -10.82
CA SER A 90 32.40 -8.91 -10.19
C SER A 90 31.87 -7.48 -10.24
N LYS A 91 31.10 -7.14 -11.27
CA LYS A 91 30.45 -5.82 -11.43
C LYS A 91 29.38 -5.57 -10.36
N ILE A 92 28.82 -6.62 -9.76
CA ILE A 92 27.86 -6.54 -8.64
C ILE A 92 28.35 -7.42 -7.49
N ALA A 93 29.43 -6.98 -6.83
CA ALA A 93 30.13 -7.74 -5.80
C ALA A 93 29.25 -8.28 -4.64
N ASN A 94 28.21 -7.54 -4.23
CA ASN A 94 27.33 -7.94 -3.15
C ASN A 94 26.00 -7.17 -3.14
N LYS A 95 25.09 -7.59 -2.25
CA LYS A 95 23.77 -6.97 -2.07
C LYS A 95 23.83 -5.46 -1.76
N HIS A 96 24.81 -5.03 -0.96
CA HIS A 96 24.94 -3.61 -0.62
C HIS A 96 25.41 -2.78 -1.82
N HIS A 97 26.29 -3.33 -2.67
CA HIS A 97 26.65 -2.69 -3.93
C HIS A 97 25.42 -2.54 -4.84
N LEU A 98 24.59 -3.59 -4.97
CA LEU A 98 23.33 -3.51 -5.71
C LEU A 98 22.41 -2.39 -5.18
N TYR A 99 22.33 -2.20 -3.86
CA TYR A 99 21.53 -1.10 -3.31
C TYR A 99 21.98 0.28 -3.80
N LYS A 100 23.29 0.53 -3.92
CA LYS A 100 23.79 1.83 -4.41
C LYS A 100 23.41 2.06 -5.87
N LEU A 101 23.52 1.02 -6.70
CA LEU A 101 23.16 1.07 -8.12
C LEU A 101 21.66 1.32 -8.31
N VAL A 102 20.82 0.59 -7.55
CA VAL A 102 19.37 0.79 -7.56
C VAL A 102 19.00 2.19 -7.06
N ALA A 103 19.64 2.67 -5.98
CA ALA A 103 19.41 4.01 -5.46
C ALA A 103 19.74 5.11 -6.47
N GLY A 104 20.86 4.98 -7.20
CA GLY A 104 21.21 5.89 -8.29
C GLY A 104 20.10 5.95 -9.34
N TYR A 105 19.67 4.80 -9.85
CA TYR A 105 18.57 4.74 -10.82
C TYR A 105 17.28 5.39 -10.29
N LEU A 106 16.89 5.10 -9.05
CA LEU A 106 15.66 5.65 -8.46
C LEU A 106 15.73 7.18 -8.27
N LYS A 107 16.92 7.76 -8.06
CA LYS A 107 17.06 9.23 -8.03
C LYS A 107 16.83 9.83 -9.41
N ASP A 108 17.34 9.18 -10.44
CA ASP A 108 17.20 9.63 -11.83
C ASP A 108 15.77 9.40 -12.36
N HIS A 109 14.99 8.56 -11.68
CA HIS A 109 13.59 8.24 -12.00
C HIS A 109 12.70 8.40 -10.76
N PRO A 110 12.46 9.64 -10.28
CA PRO A 110 11.65 9.88 -9.10
C PRO A 110 10.23 9.32 -9.24
N THR A 111 9.71 8.74 -8.16
CA THR A 111 8.36 8.21 -8.13
C THR A 111 7.33 9.33 -8.30
N THR A 112 6.38 9.12 -9.22
CA THR A 112 5.25 10.02 -9.48
C THR A 112 3.91 9.31 -9.19
N GLU A 113 2.81 10.05 -9.22
CA GLU A 113 1.48 9.45 -9.07
C GLU A 113 1.17 8.42 -10.17
N ASP A 114 1.70 8.64 -11.38
CA ASP A 114 1.57 7.70 -12.48
C ASP A 114 2.36 6.41 -12.23
N SER A 115 3.50 6.49 -11.53
CA SER A 115 4.26 5.30 -11.12
C SER A 115 3.42 4.31 -10.31
N ALA A 116 2.49 4.81 -9.48
CA ALA A 116 1.58 3.95 -8.71
C ALA A 116 0.61 3.18 -9.61
N ARG A 117 0.23 3.75 -10.76
CA ARG A 117 -0.74 3.19 -11.72
C ARG A 117 -0.10 2.21 -12.70
N ARG A 118 1.22 2.28 -12.90
CA ARG A 118 1.97 1.41 -13.84
C ARG A 118 1.84 -0.08 -13.56
N PHE A 119 1.54 -0.47 -12.33
CA PHE A 119 1.34 -1.87 -11.98
C PHE A 119 -0.07 -2.11 -11.44
N ARG A 120 -0.88 -2.84 -12.22
CA ARG A 120 -2.20 -3.33 -11.83
C ARG A 120 -2.15 -4.85 -11.69
N LEU A 121 -2.62 -5.34 -10.55
CA LEU A 121 -2.88 -6.76 -10.35
C LEU A 121 -4.06 -7.22 -11.19
N GLN A 122 -3.99 -8.45 -11.68
CA GLN A 122 -5.12 -9.12 -12.32
C GLN A 122 -6.30 -9.23 -11.35
N GLY A 123 -7.50 -8.88 -11.81
CA GLY A 123 -8.72 -8.91 -11.00
C GLY A 123 -8.99 -7.65 -10.16
N MET A 124 -8.18 -6.60 -10.31
CA MET A 124 -8.47 -5.30 -9.69
C MET A 124 -9.56 -4.57 -10.49
N PRO A 125 -10.54 -3.93 -9.84
CA PRO A 125 -11.62 -3.22 -10.53
C PRO A 125 -11.07 -2.13 -11.47
N PRO A 126 -11.74 -1.91 -12.61
CA PRO A 126 -11.28 -0.97 -13.65
C PRO A 126 -11.17 0.47 -13.13
N ASN A 127 -12.00 0.85 -12.14
CA ASN A 127 -12.20 2.22 -11.67
C ASN A 127 -11.25 2.68 -10.53
N MET A 128 -10.35 1.82 -10.01
CA MET A 128 -9.33 2.22 -9.02
C MET A 128 -8.16 3.03 -9.61
N ASN A 129 -8.37 3.75 -10.71
CA ASN A 129 -7.33 4.59 -11.33
C ASN A 129 -7.12 5.91 -10.57
N GLN A 130 -8.01 6.27 -9.64
CA GLN A 130 -7.86 7.45 -8.80
C GLN A 130 -6.95 7.13 -7.61
N VAL A 131 -5.70 7.59 -7.70
CA VAL A 131 -4.73 7.54 -6.60
C VAL A 131 -5.08 8.66 -5.64
N THR A 132 -6.07 8.46 -4.77
CA THR A 132 -6.29 9.39 -3.67
C THR A 132 -5.20 9.15 -2.63
N PRO A 133 -4.43 10.17 -2.21
CA PRO A 133 -3.44 10.01 -1.15
C PRO A 133 -4.10 9.40 0.09
N PRO A 134 -3.48 8.39 0.72
CA PRO A 134 -4.05 7.76 1.90
C PRO A 134 -4.18 8.79 3.03
N ALA A 135 -5.28 8.76 3.77
CA ALA A 135 -5.39 9.53 5.01
C ALA A 135 -4.41 8.94 6.04
N ILE A 136 -3.25 9.59 6.23
CA ILE A 136 -2.21 9.12 7.16
C ILE A 136 -2.66 9.42 8.60
N PRO A 137 -2.87 8.41 9.47
CA PRO A 137 -3.22 8.66 10.86
C PRO A 137 -2.08 9.40 11.57
N ARG A 138 -2.42 10.32 12.47
CA ARG A 138 -1.41 11.10 13.20
C ARG A 138 -0.42 10.18 13.91
N GLY A 139 0.87 10.46 13.73
CA GLY A 139 1.97 9.68 14.32
C GLY A 139 2.45 8.50 13.47
N PHE A 140 1.74 8.12 12.40
CA PHE A 140 2.21 7.12 11.46
C PHE A 140 3.07 7.77 10.36
N LYS A 141 4.23 7.18 10.09
CA LYS A 141 5.03 7.50 8.91
C LYS A 141 4.59 6.57 7.79
N MET A 142 4.07 7.12 6.70
CA MET A 142 3.67 6.39 5.48
C MET A 142 3.99 7.24 4.24
N GLY A 143 4.21 6.59 3.10
CA GLY A 143 4.36 7.29 1.83
C GLY A 143 3.06 7.95 1.39
N THR A 144 3.17 9.08 0.69
CA THR A 144 2.02 9.77 0.07
C THR A 144 1.60 9.11 -1.24
N ILE A 145 2.55 8.42 -1.90
CA ILE A 145 2.31 7.63 -3.11
C ILE A 145 2.49 6.16 -2.76
N LEU A 146 1.43 5.38 -2.93
CA LEU A 146 1.38 3.94 -2.63
C LEU A 146 0.89 3.18 -3.87
N PRO A 147 1.30 1.91 -4.05
CA PRO A 147 0.79 1.11 -5.16
C PRO A 147 -0.72 0.88 -5.00
N LEU A 148 -1.45 0.74 -6.12
CA LEU A 148 -2.91 0.59 -6.10
C LEU A 148 -3.45 -0.57 -5.23
N HIS A 149 -2.63 -1.60 -5.03
CA HIS A 149 -2.95 -2.76 -4.20
C HIS A 149 -2.48 -2.62 -2.74
N SER A 150 -2.15 -1.41 -2.32
CA SER A 150 -1.80 -1.10 -0.94
C SER A 150 -2.98 -1.38 -0.01
N PRO A 151 -2.77 -2.10 1.12
CA PRO A 151 -3.78 -2.24 2.16
C PRO A 151 -4.29 -0.91 2.72
N ALA A 152 -3.48 0.16 2.62
CA ALA A 152 -3.87 1.49 3.07
C ALA A 152 -4.83 2.19 2.09
N LEU A 153 -4.89 1.77 0.82
CA LEU A 153 -5.81 2.30 -0.20
C LEU A 153 -7.07 1.44 -0.33
N SER A 154 -6.95 0.11 -0.21
CA SER A 154 -8.06 -0.83 -0.40
C SER A 154 -8.95 -1.03 0.83
N GLY A 155 -8.56 -0.49 1.98
CA GLY A 155 -9.44 -0.35 3.15
C GLY A 155 -9.45 -1.52 4.12
N GLY A 156 -8.98 -1.24 5.35
CA GLY A 156 -9.55 -1.80 6.58
C GLY A 156 -10.84 -1.08 7.01
N GLY A 157 -11.45 -0.31 6.12
CA GLY A 157 -12.72 0.36 6.28
C GLY A 157 -13.37 0.41 4.91
N VAL A 158 -14.61 -0.05 4.83
CA VAL A 158 -15.47 0.11 3.66
C VAL A 158 -15.40 1.58 3.22
N ASN A 159 -14.76 1.82 2.09
CA ASN A 159 -14.78 3.13 1.48
C ASN A 159 -16.25 3.40 1.12
N GLU A 160 -16.82 4.53 1.52
CA GLU A 160 -18.21 4.90 1.19
C GLU A 160 -18.46 4.86 -0.34
N ASN A 161 -17.38 5.05 -1.11
CA ASN A 161 -17.39 4.94 -2.56
C ASN A 161 -17.37 3.48 -3.07
N PHE A 162 -16.94 2.49 -2.29
CA PHE A 162 -16.91 1.10 -2.73
C PHE A 162 -18.33 0.50 -2.80
N MET A 163 -19.17 0.78 -1.80
CA MET A 163 -20.58 0.39 -1.84
C MET A 163 -21.34 1.16 -2.93
N LYS A 164 -21.00 2.45 -3.12
CA LYS A 164 -21.59 3.30 -4.15
C LYS A 164 -21.18 2.90 -5.57
N ASP A 165 -19.90 2.59 -5.80
CA ASP A 165 -19.39 2.14 -7.09
C ASP A 165 -19.87 0.72 -7.40
N MET A 166 -19.96 -0.17 -6.40
CA MET A 166 -20.57 -1.49 -6.57
C MET A 166 -22.06 -1.40 -6.90
N MET A 167 -22.83 -0.50 -6.26
CA MET A 167 -24.23 -0.24 -6.64
C MET A 167 -24.37 0.42 -8.02
N SER A 168 -23.41 1.26 -8.41
CA SER A 168 -23.40 1.93 -9.71
C SER A 168 -23.01 0.96 -10.84
N GLU A 169 -22.11 0.01 -10.56
CA GLU A 169 -21.67 -1.05 -11.48
C GLU A 169 -22.67 -2.22 -11.54
N MET A 170 -23.45 -2.47 -10.46
CA MET A 170 -24.65 -3.33 -10.48
C MET A 170 -25.89 -2.65 -11.11
N GLY A 171 -25.70 -1.57 -11.87
CA GLY A 171 -26.72 -1.02 -12.77
C GLY A 171 -28.09 -0.80 -12.14
N GLY A 172 -28.16 -0.39 -10.87
CA GLY A 172 -29.42 -0.13 -10.17
C GLY A 172 -30.39 -1.32 -10.08
N GLN A 173 -29.98 -2.54 -10.42
CA GLN A 173 -30.81 -3.74 -10.33
C GLN A 173 -30.44 -4.50 -9.06
N LEU A 174 -31.27 -4.34 -8.03
CA LEU A 174 -31.26 -5.18 -6.84
C LEU A 174 -31.41 -6.65 -7.28
N PRO A 175 -30.60 -7.58 -6.73
CA PRO A 175 -30.77 -8.99 -7.03
C PRO A 175 -32.18 -9.45 -6.64
N PRO A 176 -32.84 -10.31 -7.46
CA PRO A 176 -34.19 -10.77 -7.18
C PRO A 176 -34.24 -11.44 -5.81
N GLY A 177 -34.95 -10.82 -4.85
CA GLY A 177 -35.05 -11.29 -3.46
C GLY A 177 -34.79 -10.21 -2.39
N MET A 178 -34.16 -9.08 -2.73
CA MET A 178 -33.94 -7.98 -1.76
C MET A 178 -35.02 -6.89 -1.80
N GLU A 179 -35.88 -6.92 -2.81
CA GLU A 179 -37.04 -6.03 -2.98
C GLU A 179 -38.10 -6.21 -1.88
N ALA A 180 -38.22 -7.42 -1.34
CA ALA A 180 -39.07 -7.71 -0.19
C ALA A 180 -38.56 -7.05 1.11
N MET A 181 -37.25 -6.90 1.26
CA MET A 181 -36.64 -6.30 2.46
C MET A 181 -36.73 -4.77 2.46
N ALA A 182 -36.61 -4.14 1.28
CA ALA A 182 -36.78 -2.70 1.12
C ALA A 182 -38.24 -2.26 1.39
N ASN A 183 -39.23 -3.02 0.92
CA ASN A 183 -40.64 -2.77 1.24
C ASN A 183 -40.97 -3.02 2.72
N MET A 184 -40.26 -3.93 3.38
CA MET A 184 -40.44 -4.21 4.81
C MET A 184 -39.86 -3.11 5.71
N MET A 185 -38.76 -2.44 5.30
CA MET A 185 -38.20 -1.32 6.06
C MET A 185 -38.76 0.06 5.68
N GLY A 186 -39.36 0.21 4.49
CA GLY A 186 -39.96 1.47 4.04
C GLY A 186 -41.45 1.64 4.37
N GLY A 187 -42.13 0.59 4.84
CA GLY A 187 -43.60 0.51 4.84
C GLY A 187 -44.32 0.41 6.19
N GLY A 188 -43.69 0.82 7.31
CA GLY A 188 -44.31 0.68 8.64
C GLY A 188 -43.96 1.80 9.60
N GLY A 189 -44.74 2.89 9.59
CA GLY A 189 -44.53 3.96 10.56
C GLY A 189 -45.47 5.16 10.46
N GLY A 190 -46.76 4.93 10.23
CA GLY A 190 -47.79 5.98 10.31
C GLY A 190 -48.96 5.54 11.17
N GLY A 191 -49.14 6.18 12.33
CA GLY A 191 -50.44 6.26 13.02
C GLY A 191 -50.50 5.80 14.47
N GLY A 192 -50.52 6.77 15.40
CA GLY A 192 -51.50 6.78 16.50
C GLY A 192 -51.08 6.30 17.89
N GLY A 193 -51.11 7.21 18.86
CA GLY A 193 -51.72 6.94 20.17
C GLY A 193 -50.82 6.85 21.39
N GLY A 194 -50.75 7.94 22.16
CA GLY A 194 -51.11 7.91 23.58
C GLY A 194 -50.08 7.44 24.64
N ALA A 195 -49.75 8.41 25.51
CA ALA A 195 -49.57 8.29 26.97
C ALA A 195 -48.24 7.77 27.55
N GLY A 196 -47.75 8.51 28.56
CA GLY A 196 -46.92 7.97 29.64
C GLY A 196 -45.56 8.64 29.79
N GLY A 197 -45.49 9.71 30.58
CA GLY A 197 -44.23 10.38 30.91
C GLY A 197 -43.39 9.65 31.97
N ALA A 198 -42.09 9.97 31.99
CA ALA A 198 -41.25 9.99 33.19
C ALA A 198 -39.94 10.73 32.86
N GLY A 199 -39.51 11.61 33.77
CA GLY A 199 -38.62 12.73 33.48
C GLY A 199 -37.13 12.42 33.36
N GLN A 200 -36.46 13.26 32.56
CA GLN A 200 -35.01 13.41 32.58
C GLN A 200 -34.62 14.52 33.58
N GLN A 201 -33.99 14.13 34.69
CA GLN A 201 -33.25 15.06 35.54
C GLN A 201 -31.83 15.26 34.97
N GLN A 202 -31.54 16.50 34.59
CA GLN A 202 -30.20 16.98 34.25
C GLN A 202 -29.32 17.04 35.50
N LYS A 203 -28.21 16.29 35.52
CA LYS A 203 -27.16 16.45 36.54
C LYS A 203 -26.17 17.54 36.11
N LYS A 204 -26.22 18.68 36.82
CA LYS A 204 -25.22 19.75 36.79
C LYS A 204 -23.91 19.27 37.43
N VAL A 205 -22.79 19.37 36.72
CA VAL A 205 -21.44 19.15 37.26
C VAL A 205 -20.94 20.47 37.87
N LYS A 206 -20.69 20.47 39.18
CA LYS A 206 -20.06 21.58 39.91
C LYS A 206 -18.55 21.58 39.67
N VAL A 207 -18.04 22.70 39.16
CA VAL A 207 -16.60 23.02 39.07
C VAL A 207 -16.10 23.40 40.48
N ILE A 208 -15.12 22.66 41.00
CA ILE A 208 -14.42 23.00 42.25
C ILE A 208 -13.18 23.83 41.88
N ARG A 209 -13.13 25.09 42.34
CA ARG A 209 -11.94 25.95 42.32
C ARG A 209 -11.01 25.53 43.46
N LYS A 210 -9.77 25.15 43.13
CA LYS A 210 -8.66 25.05 44.09
C LYS A 210 -8.20 26.47 44.46
N LYS A 211 -8.00 26.67 45.76
CA LYS A 211 -7.13 27.71 46.32
C LYS A 211 -6.02 26.98 47.05
#